data_AF-A0A7X6VUW4-F1
#
_entry.id   AF-A0A7X6VUW4-F1
#
_cell.length_a   1.000
_cell.length_b   1.000
_cell.length_c   1.000
_cell.angle_alpha   90.00
_cell.angle_beta   90.00
_cell.angle_gamma   90.00
#
_symmetry.space_group_name_H-M   'P 1'
#
loop_
_entity.id
_entity.type
_entity.pdbx_description
1 polymer ?
#
loop_
_entity_poly.entity_id
_entity_poly.type
_entity_poly.pdbx_seq_one_letter_code
_entity_poly.pdbx_strand_id
1 'polypeptide(L)'
;ENHQIKGRMYSVSSTNTNRAKCEDCHTSTPHFDDLLNRHNAKVSCQACHIPVYAKENPTKMSWHWSTAGKLRDGEPYQKFNNDSTREYQSIKGSFVWAKNVKPDYIWFNGTADHYLLGDTIKSVPVAMNTLFGSYDDTESKIYPVKIHHGDQIYDKKYNILIQPKLFAENKGDSAFWKDFDWETSAAAGMKHVGLPFSGEYGFVETTMHWPVNHMVAPKEQAVGCAECHTRSDEGRLASLAGFYLPGRDYNKSLDFIGSLLFFGALGALFVHAALRVLLSIRRKEYDTENIDYGNNISE
;
A
#
# COMPACT_ATOMS: atom_id res chain seq x y z
N GLU A 1 9.97 29.12 23.51
CA GLU A 1 11.30 29.51 22.99
C GLU A 1 11.87 28.41 22.10
N ASN A 2 12.77 28.76 21.18
CA ASN A 2 13.37 27.94 20.11
C ASN A 2 12.48 27.44 18.95
N HIS A 3 11.14 27.45 19.07
CA HIS A 3 10.17 27.18 17.97
C HIS A 3 10.52 25.99 17.04
N GLN A 4 11.31 25.02 17.52
CA GLN A 4 11.67 23.82 16.79
C GLN A 4 10.61 22.75 17.04
N ILE A 5 9.72 22.57 16.08
CA ILE A 5 8.64 21.57 16.17
C ILE A 5 9.22 20.19 15.83
N LYS A 6 9.06 19.22 16.73
CA LYS A 6 9.42 17.81 16.52
C LYS A 6 8.53 17.20 15.43
N GLY A 7 9.07 16.26 14.64
CA GLY A 7 8.32 15.57 13.59
C GLY A 7 8.66 16.09 12.19
N ARG A 8 9.85 15.73 11.70
CA ARG A 8 10.23 16.03 10.31
C ARG A 8 9.29 15.32 9.32
N MET A 9 8.98 16.00 8.23
CA MET A 9 8.13 15.49 7.16
C MET A 9 8.96 14.70 6.14
N TYR A 10 8.44 13.55 5.69
CA TYR A 10 9.16 12.66 4.77
C TYR A 10 9.22 13.15 3.32
N SER A 11 8.42 14.15 2.94
CA SER A 11 8.49 14.78 1.61
C SER A 11 9.58 15.85 1.48
N VAL A 12 10.26 16.19 2.56
CA VAL A 12 11.33 17.23 2.58
C VAL A 12 12.60 16.81 3.32
N SER A 13 12.54 15.72 4.08
CA SER A 13 13.67 15.23 4.89
C SER A 13 13.95 13.77 4.58
N SER A 14 15.08 13.52 3.92
CA SER A 14 15.58 12.21 3.51
C SER A 14 16.12 11.35 4.65
N THR A 15 16.50 11.95 5.79
CA THR A 15 17.13 11.23 6.92
C THR A 15 16.14 10.81 8.00
N ASN A 16 16.39 9.69 8.68
CA ASN A 16 15.54 9.20 9.77
C ASN A 16 15.87 9.87 11.12
N THR A 17 15.71 11.20 11.20
CA THR A 17 16.04 11.99 12.41
C THR A 17 14.89 12.88 12.84
N ASN A 18 14.82 13.20 14.15
CA ASN A 18 13.82 14.09 14.75
C ASN A 18 12.36 13.75 14.36
N ARG A 19 12.02 12.45 14.44
CA ARG A 19 10.68 11.93 14.16
C ARG A 19 9.86 11.86 15.45
N ALA A 20 8.56 12.10 15.34
CA ALA A 20 7.60 11.79 16.40
C ALA A 20 7.08 10.36 16.18
N LYS A 21 7.14 9.53 17.22
CA LYS A 21 6.82 8.10 17.13
C LYS A 21 5.73 7.74 18.14
N CYS A 22 4.98 6.68 17.88
CA CYS A 22 4.01 6.15 18.83
C CYS A 22 4.70 5.71 20.13
N GLU A 23 5.91 5.18 19.98
CA GLU A 23 6.76 4.70 21.07
C GLU A 23 7.34 5.80 21.95
N ASP A 24 7.16 7.09 21.60
CA ASP A 24 7.50 8.20 22.50
C ASP A 24 6.56 8.24 23.72
N CYS A 25 5.34 7.70 23.61
CA CYS A 25 4.31 7.70 24.64
C CYS A 25 3.78 6.30 25.00
N HIS A 26 3.91 5.33 24.09
CA HIS A 26 3.48 3.94 24.27
C HIS A 26 4.70 3.01 24.33
N THR A 27 4.55 1.84 24.93
CA THR A 27 5.63 0.83 24.88
C THR A 27 5.70 0.20 23.48
N SER A 28 6.83 -0.42 23.15
CA SER A 28 6.97 -1.19 21.90
C SER A 28 6.14 -2.49 21.89
N THR A 29 5.58 -2.89 23.03
CA THR A 29 4.73 -4.07 23.21
C THR A 29 3.49 -3.69 24.04
N PRO A 30 2.59 -2.87 23.50
CA PRO A 30 1.50 -2.27 24.28
C PRO A 30 0.30 -3.21 24.46
N HIS A 31 0.28 -4.36 23.78
CA HIS A 31 -0.85 -5.29 23.80
C HIS A 31 -0.68 -6.34 24.90
N PHE A 32 -1.79 -6.83 25.44
CA PHE A 32 -1.79 -8.02 26.31
C PHE A 32 -1.58 -9.32 25.53
N ASP A 33 -1.75 -9.28 24.20
CA ASP A 33 -1.50 -10.40 23.31
C ASP A 33 -0.07 -10.32 22.73
N ASP A 34 0.75 -11.31 23.09
CA ASP A 34 2.13 -11.42 22.62
C ASP A 34 2.24 -11.60 21.10
N LEU A 35 1.25 -12.21 20.46
CA LEU A 35 1.22 -12.34 19.00
C LEU A 35 1.15 -10.95 18.34
N LEU A 36 0.29 -10.06 18.84
CA LEU A 36 0.20 -8.68 18.35
C LEU A 36 1.49 -7.91 18.62
N ASN A 37 2.10 -8.09 19.79
CA ASN A 37 3.38 -7.46 20.11
C ASN A 37 4.50 -7.86 19.14
N ARG A 38 4.54 -9.13 18.71
CA ARG A 38 5.52 -9.60 17.71
C ARG A 38 5.36 -8.92 16.35
N HIS A 39 4.15 -8.52 15.97
CA HIS A 39 3.94 -7.82 14.70
C HIS A 39 4.67 -6.48 14.65
N ASN A 40 4.88 -5.79 15.78
CA ASN A 40 5.59 -4.51 15.81
C ASN A 40 7.05 -4.61 15.29
N ALA A 41 7.62 -5.81 15.19
CA ALA A 41 8.92 -6.01 14.57
C ALA A 41 8.95 -5.63 13.08
N LYS A 42 7.83 -5.81 12.36
CA LYS A 42 7.75 -5.59 10.91
C LYS A 42 6.52 -4.81 10.46
N VAL A 43 5.60 -4.47 11.35
CA VAL A 43 4.37 -3.72 11.06
C VAL A 43 4.33 -2.49 11.95
N SER A 44 4.20 -1.31 11.34
CA SER A 44 4.08 -0.06 12.11
C SER A 44 2.75 0.01 12.87
N CYS A 45 2.72 0.72 14.01
CA CYS A 45 1.48 0.95 14.76
C CYS A 45 0.40 1.58 13.86
N GLN A 46 0.81 2.51 12.98
CA GLN A 46 -0.04 3.18 12.01
C GLN A 46 -0.77 2.19 11.10
N ALA A 47 -0.10 1.13 10.63
CA ALA A 47 -0.67 0.17 9.69
C ALA A 47 -1.89 -0.56 10.27
N CYS A 48 -1.88 -0.85 11.57
CA CYS A 48 -3.00 -1.48 12.25
C CYS A 48 -4.03 -0.47 12.78
N HIS A 49 -3.58 0.70 13.23
CA HIS A 49 -4.44 1.64 13.95
C HIS A 49 -5.02 2.76 13.07
N ILE A 50 -4.66 2.84 11.79
CA ILE A 50 -5.26 3.79 10.84
C ILE A 50 -5.89 2.98 9.69
N PRO A 51 -7.02 2.31 9.92
CA PRO A 51 -7.64 1.42 8.93
C PRO A 51 -8.11 2.17 7.68
N VAL A 52 -8.54 3.43 7.84
CA VAL A 52 -8.95 4.34 6.77
C VAL A 52 -8.52 5.78 7.10
N TYR A 53 -8.22 6.56 6.06
CA TYR A 53 -8.01 8.00 6.14
C TYR A 53 -9.07 8.75 5.33
N ALA A 54 -9.06 10.09 5.39
CA ALA A 54 -10.10 10.93 4.79
C ALA A 54 -11.51 10.56 5.30
N LYS A 55 -11.63 10.41 6.64
CA LYS A 55 -12.86 9.95 7.32
C LYS A 55 -14.05 10.89 7.08
N GLU A 56 -13.82 12.19 7.19
CA GLU A 56 -14.88 13.20 7.07
C GLU A 56 -14.92 13.88 5.70
N ASN A 57 -13.77 14.32 5.19
CA ASN A 57 -13.69 15.06 3.94
C ASN A 57 -12.97 14.24 2.86
N PRO A 58 -13.47 14.20 1.62
CA PRO A 58 -12.77 13.56 0.52
C PRO A 58 -11.37 14.13 0.30
N THR A 59 -10.47 13.29 -0.16
CA THR A 59 -9.10 13.65 -0.52
C THR A 59 -8.85 13.42 -2.00
N LYS A 60 -8.02 14.26 -2.63
CA LYS A 60 -7.60 14.02 -4.02
C LYS A 60 -6.70 12.80 -4.06
N MET A 61 -7.06 11.83 -4.87
CA MET A 61 -6.25 10.67 -5.19
C MET A 61 -5.43 10.89 -6.46
N SER A 62 -5.97 11.67 -7.40
CA SER A 62 -5.26 12.04 -8.62
C SER A 62 -5.45 13.50 -9.01
N TRP A 63 -4.43 14.09 -9.64
CA TRP A 63 -4.47 15.42 -10.25
C TRP A 63 -3.83 15.41 -11.64
N HIS A 64 -4.64 15.57 -12.68
CA HIS A 64 -4.19 15.63 -14.07
C HIS A 64 -4.18 17.07 -14.58
N TRP A 65 -3.00 17.68 -14.66
CA TRP A 65 -2.80 19.01 -15.23
C TRP A 65 -2.91 19.03 -16.76
N SER A 66 -2.68 17.89 -17.41
CA SER A 66 -2.79 17.70 -18.86
C SER A 66 -4.15 18.08 -19.44
N THR A 67 -5.20 18.04 -18.62
CA THR A 67 -6.56 18.41 -19.02
C THR A 67 -6.90 19.87 -18.79
N ALA A 68 -6.04 20.64 -18.10
CA ALA A 68 -6.27 22.03 -17.76
C ALA A 68 -6.29 22.92 -19.02
N GLY A 69 -6.88 24.11 -18.90
CA GLY A 69 -6.95 25.09 -19.99
C GLY A 69 -8.20 24.99 -20.87
N LYS A 70 -9.08 23.99 -20.69
CA LYS A 70 -10.35 23.97 -21.44
C LYS A 70 -11.27 25.07 -20.92
N LEU A 71 -11.78 25.89 -21.83
CA LEU A 71 -12.70 26.99 -21.58
C LEU A 71 -14.09 26.64 -22.13
N ARG A 72 -15.12 27.33 -21.65
CA ARG A 72 -16.48 27.27 -22.17
C ARG A 72 -16.88 28.69 -22.53
N ASP A 73 -17.18 28.92 -23.81
CA ASP A 73 -17.53 30.25 -24.33
C ASP A 73 -16.45 31.31 -24.05
N GLY A 74 -15.17 30.92 -24.10
CA GLY A 74 -14.03 31.79 -23.82
C GLY A 74 -13.71 32.01 -22.34
N GLU A 75 -14.55 31.51 -21.43
CA GLU A 75 -14.42 31.71 -19.98
C GLU A 75 -14.03 30.41 -19.24
N PRO A 76 -13.29 30.51 -18.12
CA PRO A 76 -12.95 29.36 -17.31
C PRO A 76 -14.19 28.80 -16.60
N TYR A 77 -14.26 27.48 -16.50
CA TYR A 77 -15.37 26.78 -15.86
C TYR A 77 -14.89 25.71 -14.88
N GLN A 78 -15.83 25.21 -14.10
CA GLN A 78 -15.63 24.11 -13.15
C GLN A 78 -16.71 23.05 -13.35
N LYS A 79 -16.37 21.79 -13.10
CA LYS A 79 -17.34 20.69 -13.02
C LYS A 79 -17.26 20.06 -11.64
N PHE A 80 -18.41 19.72 -11.10
CA PHE A 80 -18.57 19.10 -9.80
C PHE A 80 -19.02 17.65 -9.97
N ASN A 81 -18.55 16.76 -9.09
CA ASN A 81 -19.10 15.42 -8.96
C ASN A 81 -20.31 15.42 -8.02
N ASN A 82 -20.95 14.24 -7.87
CA ASN A 82 -22.15 14.06 -7.06
C ASN A 82 -21.97 14.46 -5.58
N ASP A 83 -20.74 14.34 -5.06
CA ASP A 83 -20.40 14.70 -3.67
C ASP A 83 -19.98 16.18 -3.52
N SER A 84 -20.31 17.03 -4.51
CA SER A 84 -19.96 18.46 -4.55
C SER A 84 -18.45 18.77 -4.54
N THR A 85 -17.59 17.78 -4.81
CA THR A 85 -16.17 18.02 -5.04
C THR A 85 -15.91 18.40 -6.48
N ARG A 86 -14.93 19.28 -6.72
CA ARG A 86 -14.59 19.74 -8.07
C ARG A 86 -13.84 18.63 -8.80
N GLU A 87 -14.49 17.99 -9.77
CA GLU A 87 -13.88 16.99 -10.66
C GLU A 87 -12.99 17.67 -11.72
N TYR A 88 -13.31 18.90 -12.10
CA TYR A 88 -12.52 19.67 -13.06
C TYR A 88 -12.53 21.16 -12.75
N GLN A 89 -11.41 21.84 -13.00
CA GLN A 89 -11.31 23.30 -13.03
C GLN A 89 -10.40 23.73 -14.19
N SER A 90 -10.80 24.71 -15.01
CA SER A 90 -9.95 25.17 -16.13
C SER A 90 -8.53 25.53 -15.70
N ILE A 91 -8.39 26.12 -14.51
CA ILE A 91 -7.11 26.56 -13.94
C ILE A 91 -6.22 25.42 -13.44
N LYS A 92 -6.74 24.20 -13.30
CA LYS A 92 -6.03 23.10 -12.62
C LYS A 92 -6.17 21.73 -13.30
N GLY A 93 -7.11 21.56 -14.24
CA GLY A 93 -7.37 20.26 -14.86
C GLY A 93 -8.31 19.40 -14.04
N SER A 94 -8.14 18.08 -14.13
CA SER A 94 -9.07 17.09 -13.59
C SER A 94 -8.57 16.47 -12.28
N PHE A 95 -9.51 16.03 -11.45
CA PHE A 95 -9.24 15.44 -10.14
C PHE A 95 -10.03 14.15 -9.95
N VAL A 96 -9.41 13.16 -9.32
CA VAL A 96 -10.11 11.99 -8.75
C VAL A 96 -10.13 12.15 -7.24
N TRP A 97 -11.29 11.96 -6.63
CA TRP A 97 -11.50 12.11 -5.19
C TRP A 97 -11.97 10.81 -4.57
N ALA A 98 -11.60 10.58 -3.31
CA ALA A 98 -12.12 9.46 -2.53
C ALA A 98 -12.26 9.84 -1.05
N LYS A 99 -13.20 9.20 -0.35
CA LYS A 99 -13.48 9.36 1.08
C LYS A 99 -13.41 7.98 1.76
N ASN A 100 -13.08 7.94 3.05
CA ASN A 100 -12.90 6.69 3.80
C ASN A 100 -11.93 5.71 3.12
N VAL A 101 -10.78 6.23 2.70
CA VAL A 101 -9.84 5.50 1.84
C VAL A 101 -9.01 4.55 2.68
N LYS A 102 -8.95 3.28 2.27
CA LYS A 102 -8.01 2.29 2.79
C LYS A 102 -6.59 2.68 2.33
N PRO A 103 -5.60 2.81 3.23
CA PRO A 103 -4.23 3.09 2.82
C PRO A 103 -3.65 2.01 1.92
N ASP A 104 -2.70 2.40 1.08
CA ASP A 104 -1.72 1.48 0.51
C ASP A 104 -0.66 1.14 1.57
N TYR A 105 0.06 0.03 1.39
CA TYR A 105 1.09 -0.40 2.33
C TYR A 105 2.41 -0.60 1.61
N ILE A 106 3.49 -0.10 2.21
CA ILE A 106 4.84 -0.20 1.67
C ILE A 106 5.83 -0.60 2.77
N TRP A 107 6.96 -1.19 2.38
CA TRP A 107 8.13 -1.27 3.25
C TRP A 107 8.79 0.09 3.38
N PHE A 108 9.09 0.49 4.61
CA PHE A 108 9.68 1.78 4.90
C PHE A 108 10.63 1.75 6.11
N ASN A 109 11.86 2.22 5.91
CA ASN A 109 12.93 2.27 6.92
C ASN A 109 13.17 3.67 7.51
N GLY A 110 12.33 4.64 7.16
CA GLY A 110 12.43 6.02 7.64
C GLY A 110 13.32 6.95 6.80
N THR A 111 13.90 6.45 5.70
CA THR A 111 14.70 7.25 4.74
C THR A 111 14.00 7.39 3.40
N ALA A 112 14.17 8.53 2.75
CA ALA A 112 13.47 8.87 1.52
C ALA A 112 14.37 9.62 0.54
N ASP A 113 14.02 9.56 -0.74
CA ASP A 113 14.59 10.39 -1.80
C ASP A 113 13.49 11.26 -2.44
N HIS A 114 13.89 12.31 -3.15
CA HIS A 114 13.00 13.32 -3.70
C HIS A 114 13.46 13.75 -5.08
N TYR A 115 12.52 13.98 -5.98
CA TYR A 115 12.80 14.74 -7.18
C TYR A 115 13.12 16.19 -6.78
N LEU A 116 14.30 16.69 -7.15
CA LEU A 116 14.70 18.07 -6.96
C LEU A 116 14.52 18.86 -8.26
N LEU A 117 14.29 20.16 -8.11
CA LEU A 117 14.11 21.06 -9.25
C LEU A 117 15.37 21.05 -10.13
N GLY A 118 15.22 20.66 -11.40
CA GLY A 118 16.32 20.52 -12.36
C GLY A 118 16.82 19.08 -12.55
N ASP A 119 16.36 18.12 -11.74
CA ASP A 119 16.70 16.71 -11.94
C ASP A 119 16.16 16.18 -13.28
N THR A 120 16.95 15.38 -13.96
CA THR A 120 16.49 14.67 -15.16
C THR A 120 15.51 13.56 -14.78
N ILE A 121 14.41 13.46 -15.52
CA ILE A 121 13.42 12.39 -15.38
C ILE A 121 14.08 11.05 -15.77
N LYS A 122 14.12 10.11 -14.82
CA LYS A 122 14.76 8.78 -14.99
C LYS A 122 13.78 7.65 -15.30
N SER A 123 12.51 7.82 -14.93
CA SER A 123 11.46 6.81 -15.07
C SER A 123 10.09 7.47 -15.20
N VAL A 124 9.14 6.74 -15.78
CA VAL A 124 7.73 7.10 -15.84
C VAL A 124 6.91 5.96 -15.21
N PRO A 125 6.02 6.23 -14.24
CA PRO A 125 5.74 7.53 -13.62
C PRO A 125 6.95 8.12 -12.89
N VAL A 126 7.06 9.45 -12.88
CA VAL A 126 8.09 10.18 -12.13
C VAL A 126 7.78 10.06 -10.64
N ALA A 127 8.68 9.43 -9.89
CA ALA A 127 8.57 9.38 -8.44
C ALA A 127 8.95 10.76 -7.86
N MET A 128 7.96 11.54 -7.43
CA MET A 128 8.21 12.82 -6.75
C MET A 128 8.94 12.60 -5.43
N ASN A 129 8.69 11.46 -4.80
CA ASN A 129 9.48 10.93 -3.71
C ASN A 129 9.49 9.41 -3.72
N THR A 130 10.59 8.85 -3.24
CA THR A 130 10.77 7.40 -3.03
C THR A 130 10.94 7.17 -1.54
N LEU A 131 10.12 6.29 -0.97
CA LEU A 131 10.25 5.84 0.41
C LEU A 131 11.02 4.52 0.39
N PHE A 132 12.19 4.48 1.03
CA PHE A 132 13.05 3.29 0.98
C PHE A 132 12.69 2.27 2.05
N GLY A 133 12.92 1.01 1.73
CA GLY A 133 12.76 -0.12 2.64
C GLY A 133 12.52 -1.41 1.86
N SER A 134 12.74 -2.53 2.53
CA SER A 134 12.41 -3.86 2.03
C SER A 134 12.07 -4.78 3.20
N TYR A 135 11.71 -6.03 2.92
CA TYR A 135 11.55 -7.04 3.98
C TYR A 135 12.88 -7.36 4.67
N ASP A 136 13.97 -7.46 3.89
CA ASP A 136 15.31 -7.83 4.37
C ASP A 136 16.00 -6.73 5.17
N ASP A 137 15.56 -5.49 5.02
CA ASP A 137 16.02 -4.36 5.82
C ASP A 137 15.51 -4.48 7.26
N THR A 138 16.43 -4.54 8.23
CA THR A 138 16.13 -4.71 9.65
C THR A 138 15.42 -3.50 10.25
N GLU A 139 15.65 -2.31 9.73
CA GLU A 139 15.01 -1.07 10.19
C GLU A 139 13.65 -0.83 9.51
N SER A 140 13.32 -1.62 8.49
CA SER A 140 12.12 -1.48 7.70
C SER A 140 10.91 -2.13 8.36
N LYS A 141 9.81 -1.38 8.39
CA LYS A 141 8.48 -1.87 8.76
C LYS A 141 7.48 -1.57 7.64
N ILE A 142 6.33 -2.24 7.68
CA ILE A 142 5.19 -1.95 6.82
C ILE A 142 4.50 -0.68 7.34
N TYR A 143 4.41 0.34 6.48
CA TYR A 143 3.75 1.61 6.77
C TYR A 143 2.54 1.84 5.86
N PRO A 144 1.44 2.42 6.38
CA PRO A 144 0.34 2.87 5.57
C PRO A 144 0.72 4.19 4.88
N VAL A 145 0.44 4.28 3.59
CA VAL A 145 0.68 5.47 2.78
C VAL A 145 -0.57 5.82 1.97
N LYS A 146 -0.72 7.11 1.70
CA LYS A 146 -1.52 7.60 0.58
C LYS A 146 -0.59 7.71 -0.63
N ILE A 147 -0.94 7.06 -1.73
CA ILE A 147 -0.28 7.29 -3.01
C ILE A 147 -1.12 8.28 -3.81
N HIS A 148 -0.54 9.42 -4.14
CA HIS A 148 -1.17 10.43 -4.99
C HIS A 148 -0.61 10.30 -6.41
N HIS A 149 -1.49 10.14 -7.39
CA HIS A 149 -1.14 10.03 -8.80
C HIS A 149 -1.42 11.35 -9.53
N GLY A 150 -0.89 11.49 -10.74
CA GLY A 150 -1.22 12.65 -11.56
C GLY A 150 -0.33 12.77 -12.76
N ASP A 151 -0.44 13.88 -13.46
CA ASP A 151 0.53 14.29 -14.46
C ASP A 151 0.90 15.76 -14.28
N GLN A 152 2.13 16.09 -14.66
CA GLN A 152 2.69 17.43 -14.51
C GLN A 152 3.42 17.83 -15.79
N ILE A 153 3.51 19.13 -16.02
CA ILE A 153 4.19 19.69 -17.18
C ILE A 153 5.70 19.41 -17.11
N TYR A 154 6.29 18.99 -18.22
CA TYR A 154 7.74 18.73 -18.34
C TYR A 154 8.27 19.22 -19.68
N ASP A 155 9.56 19.53 -19.73
CA ASP A 155 10.26 19.93 -20.93
C ASP A 155 10.70 18.70 -21.74
N LYS A 156 10.26 18.61 -23.00
CA LYS A 156 10.51 17.43 -23.85
C LYS A 156 11.98 17.27 -24.24
N LYS A 157 12.74 18.36 -24.28
CA LYS A 157 14.13 18.35 -24.75
C LYS A 157 15.10 18.23 -23.58
N TYR A 158 14.88 18.96 -22.50
CA TYR A 158 15.71 18.87 -21.31
C TYR A 158 15.34 17.68 -20.42
N ASN A 159 14.16 17.09 -20.62
CA ASN A 159 13.66 15.95 -19.86
C ASN A 159 13.64 16.22 -18.34
N ILE A 160 13.14 17.39 -17.96
CA ILE A 160 12.97 17.85 -16.58
C ILE A 160 11.53 18.32 -16.38
N LEU A 161 10.99 18.19 -15.16
CA LEU A 161 9.73 18.84 -14.80
C LEU A 161 9.86 20.36 -14.89
N ILE A 162 8.81 21.00 -15.40
CA ILE A 162 8.73 22.46 -15.54
C ILE A 162 8.09 23.03 -14.27
N GLN A 163 8.63 24.13 -13.76
CA GLN A 163 8.00 24.94 -12.72
C GLN A 163 7.24 26.10 -13.37
N PRO A 164 5.95 25.97 -13.69
CA PRO A 164 5.18 27.01 -14.38
C PRO A 164 4.85 28.18 -13.46
N LYS A 165 4.68 29.38 -14.04
CA LYS A 165 4.04 30.50 -13.34
C LYS A 165 2.53 30.31 -13.35
N LEU A 166 1.96 29.95 -12.20
CA LEU A 166 0.53 29.66 -12.10
C LEU A 166 -0.32 30.89 -11.76
N PHE A 167 0.18 31.80 -10.93
CA PHE A 167 -0.59 32.90 -10.36
C PHE A 167 -0.10 34.28 -10.81
N ALA A 168 -1.06 35.16 -11.09
CA ALA A 168 -0.90 36.61 -11.17
C ALA A 168 -2.24 37.27 -10.85
N GLU A 169 -2.20 38.52 -10.40
CA GLU A 169 -3.42 39.32 -10.13
C GLU A 169 -4.17 39.65 -11.44
N ASN A 170 -3.41 40.01 -12.47
CA ASN A 170 -3.91 40.53 -13.75
C ASN A 170 -3.69 39.53 -14.90
N LYS A 171 -4.54 39.63 -15.92
CA LYS A 171 -4.38 38.92 -17.20
C LYS A 171 -3.21 39.52 -17.99
N GLY A 172 -2.49 38.70 -18.74
CA GLY A 172 -1.33 39.09 -19.55
C GLY A 172 0.00 39.04 -18.82
N ASP A 173 0.02 38.63 -17.54
CA ASP A 173 1.25 38.50 -16.74
C ASP A 173 1.77 37.05 -16.73
N SER A 174 1.66 36.34 -17.85
CA SER A 174 2.17 34.98 -18.10
C SER A 174 1.65 33.88 -17.16
N ALA A 175 0.64 34.17 -16.34
CA ALA A 175 0.19 33.23 -15.33
C ALA A 175 -0.90 32.30 -15.88
N PHE A 176 -0.68 30.99 -15.75
CA PHE A 176 -1.59 30.00 -16.33
C PHE A 176 -3.03 30.15 -15.83
N TRP A 177 -3.26 30.51 -14.57
CA TRP A 177 -4.62 30.64 -14.02
C TRP A 177 -5.42 31.82 -14.59
N LYS A 178 -4.78 32.74 -15.31
CA LYS A 178 -5.42 33.90 -15.97
C LYS A 178 -5.36 33.79 -17.49
N ASP A 179 -4.22 33.38 -18.00
CA ASP A 179 -3.91 33.45 -19.44
C ASP A 179 -4.19 32.12 -20.15
N PHE A 180 -4.23 31.00 -19.41
CA PHE A 180 -4.45 29.65 -19.93
C PHE A 180 -3.47 29.24 -21.04
N ASP A 181 -2.28 29.83 -21.04
CA ASP A 181 -1.17 29.53 -21.94
C ASP A 181 -0.04 28.83 -21.17
N TRP A 182 0.20 27.57 -21.50
CA TRP A 182 1.22 26.75 -20.87
C TRP A 182 2.64 27.12 -21.29
N GLU A 183 2.86 27.52 -22.54
CA GLU A 183 4.20 27.85 -23.04
C GLU A 183 4.70 29.15 -22.40
N THR A 184 3.84 30.17 -22.39
CA THR A 184 4.13 31.46 -21.75
C THR A 184 4.35 31.29 -20.24
N SER A 185 3.53 30.47 -19.58
CA SER A 185 3.66 30.14 -18.16
C SER A 185 4.92 29.34 -17.82
N ALA A 186 5.27 28.36 -18.66
CA ALA A 186 6.48 27.56 -18.53
C ALA A 186 7.73 28.43 -18.70
N ALA A 187 7.79 29.25 -19.74
CA ALA A 187 8.91 30.14 -20.00
C ALA A 187 9.13 31.13 -18.85
N ALA A 188 8.06 31.76 -18.35
CA ALA A 188 8.14 32.71 -17.24
C ALA A 188 8.58 32.04 -15.93
N GLY A 189 8.01 30.88 -15.61
CA GLY A 189 8.32 30.15 -14.38
C GLY A 189 9.74 29.58 -14.37
N MET A 190 10.17 28.96 -15.47
CA MET A 190 11.53 28.42 -15.61
C MET A 190 12.59 29.52 -15.58
N LYS A 191 12.33 30.67 -16.24
CA LYS A 191 13.19 31.86 -16.13
C LYS A 191 13.31 32.35 -14.69
N HIS A 192 12.21 32.36 -13.93
CA HIS A 192 12.21 32.80 -12.54
C HIS A 192 13.07 31.91 -11.63
N VAL A 193 13.04 30.59 -11.84
CA VAL A 193 13.84 29.63 -11.07
C VAL A 193 15.24 29.38 -11.65
N GLY A 194 15.62 30.11 -12.71
CA GLY A 194 16.96 30.02 -13.31
C GLY A 194 17.24 28.73 -14.08
N LEU A 195 16.20 28.01 -14.53
CA LEU A 195 16.33 26.79 -15.32
C LEU A 195 15.96 27.02 -16.79
N PRO A 196 16.54 26.26 -17.73
CA PRO A 196 16.25 26.43 -19.14
C PRO A 196 14.87 25.85 -19.51
N PHE A 197 14.22 26.48 -20.49
CA PHE A 197 13.03 25.97 -21.15
C PHE A 197 13.29 25.94 -22.65
N SER A 198 12.98 24.83 -23.31
CA SER A 198 13.29 24.60 -24.71
C SER A 198 12.26 25.21 -25.66
N GLY A 199 11.10 25.63 -25.14
CA GLY A 199 9.91 25.94 -25.93
C GLY A 199 8.98 24.73 -26.13
N GLU A 200 9.46 23.52 -25.84
CA GLU A 200 8.68 22.30 -26.03
C GLU A 200 8.30 21.66 -24.70
N TYR A 201 7.00 21.54 -24.45
CA TYR A 201 6.48 20.87 -23.27
C TYR A 201 5.58 19.68 -23.59
N GLY A 202 5.43 18.81 -22.60
CA GLY A 202 4.41 17.77 -22.55
C GLY A 202 3.93 17.59 -21.11
N PHE A 203 3.15 16.53 -20.88
CA PHE A 203 2.76 16.11 -19.53
C PHE A 203 3.28 14.71 -19.29
N VAL A 204 3.82 14.47 -18.09
CA VAL A 204 4.37 13.19 -17.68
C VAL A 204 3.69 12.73 -16.40
N GLU A 205 3.38 11.44 -16.31
CA GLU A 205 2.77 10.84 -15.13
C GLU A 205 3.71 10.95 -13.93
N THR A 206 3.15 11.22 -12.76
CA THR A 206 3.90 11.37 -11.50
C THR A 206 3.20 10.63 -10.37
N THR A 207 3.98 10.18 -9.40
CA THR A 207 3.48 9.56 -8.17
C THR A 207 4.15 10.20 -6.96
N MET A 208 3.40 10.33 -5.87
CA MET A 208 3.91 10.86 -4.61
C MET A 208 3.34 10.07 -3.43
N HIS A 209 4.22 9.58 -2.57
CA HIS A 209 3.90 8.75 -1.41
C HIS A 209 3.84 9.60 -0.14
N TRP A 210 2.76 9.50 0.61
CA TRP A 210 2.53 10.24 1.85
C TRP A 210 2.23 9.29 3.00
N PRO A 211 3.16 9.11 3.96
CA PRO A 211 2.89 8.31 5.15
C PRO A 211 1.68 8.83 5.94
N VAL A 212 0.75 7.92 6.25
CA VAL A 212 -0.46 8.24 7.01
C VAL A 212 -0.15 8.08 8.49
N ASN A 213 -0.12 9.20 9.22
CA ASN A 213 0.29 9.24 10.63
C ASN A 213 -0.79 9.76 11.60
N HIS A 214 -1.92 10.21 11.08
CA HIS A 214 -3.01 10.79 11.85
C HIS A 214 -4.30 9.97 11.66
N MET A 215 -5.37 10.34 12.38
CA MET A 215 -6.66 9.63 12.36
C MET A 215 -6.59 8.21 12.94
N VAL A 216 -5.71 7.98 13.92
CA VAL A 216 -5.71 6.77 14.75
C VAL A 216 -7.14 6.47 15.22
N ALA A 217 -7.61 5.26 14.91
CA ALA A 217 -8.96 4.81 15.26
C ALA A 217 -8.99 4.26 16.70
N PRO A 218 -10.18 4.20 17.33
CA PRO A 218 -10.37 3.42 18.55
C PRO A 218 -9.88 1.98 18.37
N LYS A 219 -9.40 1.37 19.45
CA LYS A 219 -8.78 0.03 19.40
C LYS A 219 -9.70 -1.05 18.84
N GLU A 220 -11.02 -0.91 19.03
CA GLU A 220 -12.06 -1.82 18.52
C GLU A 220 -12.21 -1.76 17.00
N GLN A 221 -11.66 -0.72 16.37
CA GLN A 221 -11.66 -0.51 14.92
C GLN A 221 -10.27 -0.74 14.31
N ALA A 222 -9.30 -1.24 15.10
CA ALA A 222 -8.01 -1.62 14.55
C ALA A 222 -8.17 -2.75 13.52
N VAL A 223 -7.26 -2.79 12.56
CA VAL A 223 -7.24 -3.79 11.49
C VAL A 223 -7.21 -5.21 12.06
N GLY A 224 -8.14 -6.06 11.63
CA GLY A 224 -8.20 -7.46 12.01
C GLY A 224 -7.23 -8.35 11.23
N CYS A 225 -6.89 -9.51 11.80
CA CYS A 225 -5.90 -10.44 11.22
C CYS A 225 -6.25 -10.84 9.78
N ALA A 226 -7.51 -11.17 9.52
CA ALA A 226 -7.99 -11.65 8.22
C ALA A 226 -7.96 -10.57 7.13
N GLU A 227 -7.84 -9.29 7.46
CA GLU A 227 -7.70 -8.22 6.46
C GLU A 227 -6.29 -8.19 5.85
N CYS A 228 -5.29 -8.71 6.56
CA CYS A 228 -3.90 -8.83 6.09
C CYS A 228 -3.58 -10.26 5.64
N HIS A 229 -3.98 -11.26 6.43
CA HIS A 229 -3.72 -12.68 6.21
C HIS A 229 -4.80 -13.31 5.33
N THR A 230 -4.96 -12.79 4.12
CA THR A 230 -5.97 -13.25 3.16
C THR A 230 -5.37 -13.36 1.76
N ARG A 231 -5.94 -14.27 0.97
CA ARG A 231 -5.62 -14.46 -0.45
C ARG A 231 -6.37 -13.48 -1.37
N SER A 232 -7.27 -12.68 -0.82
CA SER A 232 -8.01 -11.69 -1.60
C SER A 232 -7.07 -10.62 -2.15
N ASP A 233 -7.27 -10.23 -3.41
CA ASP A 233 -6.60 -9.07 -4.01
C ASP A 233 -6.96 -7.76 -3.29
N GLU A 234 -8.06 -7.76 -2.51
CA GLU A 234 -8.44 -6.64 -1.64
C GLU A 234 -7.75 -6.68 -0.27
N GLY A 235 -6.94 -7.71 0.01
CA GLY A 235 -6.15 -7.80 1.24
C GLY A 235 -5.22 -6.61 1.40
N ARG A 236 -5.06 -6.11 2.62
CA ARG A 236 -4.26 -4.91 2.91
C ARG A 236 -2.81 -5.06 2.45
N LEU A 237 -2.25 -6.25 2.55
CA LEU A 237 -0.86 -6.52 2.17
C LEU A 237 -0.73 -7.16 0.78
N ALA A 238 -1.78 -7.18 -0.05
CA ALA A 238 -1.78 -7.92 -1.33
C ALA A 238 -0.67 -7.47 -2.29
N SER A 239 -0.31 -6.18 -2.30
CA SER A 239 0.73 -5.62 -3.17
C SER A 239 2.17 -5.83 -2.67
N LEU A 240 2.36 -6.27 -1.42
CA LEU A 240 3.69 -6.46 -0.85
C LEU A 240 4.27 -7.83 -1.20
N ALA A 241 5.50 -7.84 -1.71
CA ALA A 241 6.24 -9.05 -2.05
C ALA A 241 7.52 -9.18 -1.20
N GLY A 242 8.26 -10.28 -1.42
CA GLY A 242 9.58 -10.52 -0.82
C GLY A 242 9.56 -11.27 0.52
N PHE A 243 8.40 -11.72 0.98
CA PHE A 243 8.27 -12.51 2.21
C PHE A 243 7.07 -13.44 2.15
N TYR A 244 7.11 -14.49 2.97
CA TYR A 244 5.98 -15.40 3.16
C TYR A 244 5.04 -14.85 4.25
N LEU A 245 3.79 -14.61 3.89
CA LEU A 245 2.72 -14.19 4.79
C LEU A 245 1.73 -15.35 4.97
N PRO A 246 1.63 -15.94 6.18
CA PRO A 246 0.64 -16.98 6.46
C PRO A 246 -0.77 -16.55 6.07
N GLY A 247 -1.57 -17.44 5.48
CA GLY A 247 -2.94 -17.12 5.06
C GLY A 247 -3.07 -16.36 3.74
N ARG A 248 -2.02 -15.63 3.28
CA ARG A 248 -1.96 -15.04 1.93
C ARG A 248 -1.15 -15.94 0.99
N ASP A 249 0.08 -16.25 1.37
CA ASP A 249 1.03 -16.95 0.51
C ASP A 249 0.95 -18.45 0.71
N TYR A 250 1.28 -19.19 -0.35
CA TYR A 250 1.26 -20.64 -0.36
C TYR A 250 2.19 -21.18 -1.45
N ASN A 251 2.62 -22.43 -1.29
CA ASN A 251 3.43 -23.10 -2.28
C ASN A 251 2.70 -24.35 -2.74
N LYS A 252 2.17 -24.33 -3.98
CA LYS A 252 1.35 -25.41 -4.53
C LYS A 252 2.02 -26.79 -4.41
N SER A 253 3.32 -26.87 -4.65
CA SER A 253 4.05 -28.14 -4.61
C SER A 253 4.21 -28.64 -3.18
N LEU A 254 4.59 -27.78 -2.25
CA LEU A 254 4.71 -28.15 -0.84
C LEU A 254 3.35 -28.50 -0.23
N ASP A 255 2.32 -27.73 -0.54
CA ASP A 255 0.95 -27.98 -0.09
C ASP A 255 0.43 -29.32 -0.62
N PHE A 256 0.72 -29.62 -1.90
CA PHE A 256 0.35 -30.91 -2.51
C PHE A 256 1.06 -32.08 -1.85
N ILE A 257 2.38 -32.00 -1.67
CA ILE A 257 3.18 -33.06 -1.02
C ILE A 257 2.71 -33.24 0.43
N GLY A 258 2.50 -32.14 1.17
CA GLY A 258 1.99 -32.16 2.53
C GLY A 258 0.62 -32.82 2.62
N SER A 259 -0.29 -32.48 1.71
CA SER A 259 -1.61 -33.10 1.61
C SER A 259 -1.52 -34.59 1.31
N LEU A 260 -0.67 -34.99 0.36
CA LEU A 260 -0.46 -36.38 0.00
C LEU A 260 0.09 -37.20 1.17
N LEU A 261 1.06 -36.65 1.92
CA LEU A 261 1.61 -37.30 3.10
C LEU A 261 0.57 -37.43 4.22
N PHE A 262 -0.23 -36.38 4.46
CA PHE A 262 -1.30 -36.41 5.46
C PHE A 262 -2.36 -37.48 5.13
N PHE A 263 -2.92 -37.45 3.91
CA PHE A 263 -3.91 -38.43 3.48
C PHE A 263 -3.32 -39.83 3.34
N GLY A 264 -2.05 -39.95 2.95
CA GLY A 264 -1.32 -41.22 2.92
C GLY A 264 -1.18 -41.85 4.31
N ALA A 265 -0.79 -41.06 5.31
CA ALA A 265 -0.68 -41.51 6.69
C ALA A 265 -2.05 -41.91 7.27
N LEU A 266 -3.08 -41.10 7.01
CA LEU A 266 -4.45 -41.40 7.42
C LEU A 266 -4.95 -42.71 6.77
N GLY A 267 -4.70 -42.89 5.47
CA GLY A 267 -5.00 -44.14 4.76
C GLY A 267 -4.26 -45.35 5.34
N ALA A 268 -2.97 -45.22 5.64
CA ALA A 268 -2.18 -46.27 6.26
C ALA A 268 -2.72 -46.66 7.65
N LEU A 269 -3.19 -45.69 8.45
CA LEU A 269 -3.86 -45.95 9.73
C LEU A 269 -5.13 -46.80 9.56
N PHE A 270 -5.98 -46.44 8.59
CA PHE A 270 -7.20 -47.20 8.30
C PHE A 270 -6.90 -48.61 7.80
N VAL A 271 -5.92 -48.76 6.90
CA VAL A 271 -5.47 -50.07 6.42
C VAL A 271 -4.94 -50.92 7.58
N HIS A 272 -4.12 -50.34 8.46
CA HIS A 272 -3.60 -51.04 9.64
C HIS A 272 -4.73 -51.48 10.59
N ALA A 273 -5.70 -50.61 10.86
CA ALA A 273 -6.85 -50.93 11.70
C ALA A 273 -7.73 -52.04 11.09
N ALA A 274 -8.03 -51.96 9.78
CA ALA A 274 -8.80 -52.97 9.07
C ALA A 274 -8.09 -54.34 9.08
N LEU A 275 -6.78 -54.36 8.82
CA LEU A 275 -5.98 -55.58 8.89
C LEU A 275 -6.00 -56.20 10.29
N ARG A 276 -5.91 -55.38 11.36
CA ARG A 276 -6.03 -55.89 12.74
C ARG A 276 -7.40 -56.53 13.00
N VAL A 277 -8.49 -55.91 12.55
CA VAL A 277 -9.85 -56.44 12.73
C VAL A 277 -10.02 -57.76 11.97
N LEU A 278 -9.64 -57.79 10.69
CA LEU A 278 -9.74 -58.99 9.84
C LEU A 278 -8.92 -60.17 10.41
N LEU A 279 -7.69 -59.91 10.86
CA LEU A 279 -6.86 -60.94 11.48
C LEU A 279 -7.44 -61.42 12.83
N SER A 280 -8.06 -60.53 13.61
CA SER A 280 -8.73 -60.91 14.86
C SER A 280 -9.97 -61.78 14.63
N ILE A 281 -10.75 -61.51 13.58
CA ILE A 281 -11.92 -62.32 13.22
C ILE A 281 -11.46 -63.71 12.78
N ARG A 282 -10.48 -63.79 11.87
CA ARG A 282 -9.92 -65.07 11.40
C ARG A 282 -9.31 -65.90 12.54
N ARG A 283 -8.63 -65.26 13.49
CA ARG A 283 -8.08 -65.96 14.66
C ARG A 283 -9.18 -66.52 15.57
N LYS A 284 -10.28 -65.79 15.75
CA LYS A 284 -11.44 -66.30 16.48
C LYS A 284 -12.07 -67.51 15.80
N GLU A 285 -12.24 -67.48 14.47
CA GLU A 285 -12.75 -68.62 13.69
C GLU A 285 -11.85 -69.87 13.88
N TYR A 286 -10.53 -69.70 13.78
CA TYR A 286 -9.56 -70.78 13.97
C TYR A 286 -9.54 -71.33 15.41
N ASP A 287 -9.68 -70.48 16.43
CA ASP A 287 -9.78 -70.91 17.83
C ASP A 287 -11.12 -71.65 18.08
N THR A 288 -12.24 -71.27 17.45
CA THR A 288 -13.51 -72.03 17.54
C THR A 288 -13.47 -73.38 16.85
N GLU A 289 -12.81 -73.50 15.69
CA GLU A 289 -12.64 -74.79 15.00
C GLU A 289 -11.73 -75.75 15.79
N ASN A 290 -10.72 -75.25 16.51
CA ASN A 290 -9.84 -76.09 17.34
C ASN A 290 -10.43 -76.43 18.72
N ILE A 291 -11.53 -75.82 19.15
CA ILE A 291 -12.24 -76.12 20.41
C ILE A 291 -13.34 -77.18 20.21
N ASP A 292 -13.62 -77.63 18.97
CA ASP A 292 -14.51 -78.77 18.70
C ASP A 292 -13.75 -80.10 18.82
N TYR A 293 -13.27 -80.41 20.03
CA TYR A 293 -12.83 -81.76 20.40
C TYR A 293 -13.80 -82.37 21.41
N GLY A 294 -14.81 -83.06 20.88
CA GLY A 294 -15.34 -84.30 21.44
C GLY A 294 -16.17 -84.21 22.73
N ASN A 295 -17.47 -83.95 22.59
CA ASN A 295 -18.47 -84.54 23.48
C ASN A 295 -19.14 -85.74 22.80
N ASN A 296 -18.44 -86.87 22.86
CA ASN A 296 -19.00 -88.20 22.65
C ASN A 296 -18.62 -89.04 23.87
N ILE A 297 -19.43 -89.03 24.94
CA ILE A 297 -19.48 -90.13 25.90
C ILE A 297 -20.94 -90.37 26.32
N SER A 298 -21.35 -91.61 26.04
CA SER A 298 -22.51 -92.41 26.44
C SER A 298 -23.19 -92.12 27.78
N GLU A 299 -24.53 -92.19 27.78
CA GLU A 299 -25.32 -93.25 28.46
C GLU A 299 -26.68 -93.42 27.77
#